data_AF-K4HG12-F1
#
_entry.id   AF-K4HG12-F1
#
_cell.length_a   1.000
_cell.length_b   1.000
_cell.length_c   1.000
_cell.angle_alpha   90.00
_cell.angle_beta   90.00
_cell.angle_gamma   90.00
#
_symmetry.space_group_name_H-M   'P 1'
#
loop_
_entity.id
_entity.type
_entity.pdbx_description
1 polymer ?
#
loop_
_entity_poly.entity_id
_entity_poly.type
_entity_poly.pdbx_seq_one_letter_code
_entity_poly.pdbx_strand_id
1 'polypeptide(L)'
;TLSDKYKLSSEGTLEISNIQTEDSGRYTCVAQNIEGADTRVATIRVNGTLLDGTQVLKIYVKQAESHSILVSWKVNSNVMTSNLKWSSATMKIDNPHITYTARVPVDVHEYTFTHLQPSTDYEVCLTVSNIHQQ
;
A
#
# COMPACT_ATOMS: atom_id res chain seq x y z
N THR A 1 -0.52 -32.20 -2.71
CA THR A 1 -1.21 -32.48 -1.42
C THR A 1 -0.86 -31.36 -0.44
N LEU A 2 -1.72 -30.96 0.51
CA LEU A 2 -1.41 -29.87 1.48
C LEU A 2 -0.04 -30.05 2.19
N SER A 3 0.46 -31.29 2.24
CA SER A 3 1.75 -31.69 2.82
C SER A 3 3.00 -31.14 2.12
N ASP A 4 2.92 -30.68 0.87
CA ASP A 4 4.12 -30.18 0.16
C ASP A 4 4.38 -28.68 0.43
N LYS A 5 3.31 -27.95 0.80
CA LYS A 5 3.35 -26.51 1.07
C LYS A 5 3.88 -26.21 2.47
N TYR A 6 3.46 -26.99 3.46
CA TYR A 6 3.82 -26.81 4.87
C TYR A 6 4.70 -27.97 5.31
N LYS A 7 5.94 -27.68 5.73
CA LYS A 7 6.87 -28.66 6.29
C LYS A 7 7.28 -28.24 7.69
N LEU A 8 7.13 -29.13 8.66
CA LEU A 8 7.58 -28.91 10.03
C LEU A 8 8.84 -29.76 10.27
N SER A 9 9.94 -29.12 10.66
CA SER A 9 11.17 -29.82 11.01
C SER A 9 11.06 -30.47 12.40
N SER A 10 11.93 -31.45 12.67
CA SER A 10 12.05 -32.08 13.99
C SER A 10 12.43 -31.09 15.10
N GLU A 11 13.11 -30.00 14.73
CA GLU A 11 13.53 -28.92 15.64
C GLU A 11 12.41 -27.90 15.92
N GLY A 12 11.22 -28.06 15.32
CA GLY A 12 10.07 -27.18 15.53
C GLY A 12 9.99 -25.98 14.57
N THR A 13 10.76 -25.98 13.48
CA THR A 13 10.71 -24.92 12.46
C THR A 13 9.63 -25.22 11.43
N LEU A 14 8.66 -24.31 11.27
CA LEU A 14 7.67 -24.36 10.19
C LEU A 14 8.20 -23.67 8.93
N GLU A 15 8.36 -24.43 7.85
CA GLU A 15 8.68 -23.95 6.51
C GLU A 15 7.42 -23.93 5.65
N ILE A 16 7.16 -22.77 5.02
CA ILE A 16 6.01 -22.56 4.13
C ILE A 16 6.55 -22.24 2.74
N SER A 17 6.41 -23.17 1.81
CA SER A 17 6.82 -23.00 0.41
C SER A 17 5.75 -22.29 -0.41
N ASN A 18 6.16 -21.53 -1.44
CA ASN A 18 5.27 -20.80 -2.35
C ASN A 18 4.26 -19.90 -1.62
N ILE A 19 4.76 -19.06 -0.71
CA ILE A 19 3.94 -18.23 0.17
C ILE A 19 3.02 -17.28 -0.62
N GLN A 20 1.76 -17.17 -0.20
CA GLN A 20 0.71 -16.36 -0.79
C GLN A 20 0.10 -15.42 0.27
N THR A 21 -0.64 -14.40 -0.16
CA THR A 21 -1.31 -13.46 0.76
C THR A 21 -2.29 -14.15 1.71
N GLU A 22 -2.95 -15.21 1.22
CA GLU A 22 -3.84 -16.11 1.99
C GLU A 22 -3.14 -16.87 3.12
N ASP A 23 -1.81 -16.97 3.11
CA ASP A 23 -1.03 -17.57 4.19
C ASP A 23 -0.79 -16.58 5.35
N SER A 24 -1.20 -15.32 5.21
CA SER A 24 -1.19 -14.36 6.32
C SER A 24 -2.13 -14.80 7.43
N GLY A 25 -1.67 -14.74 8.67
CA GLY A 25 -2.50 -15.19 9.79
C GLY A 25 -1.73 -15.33 11.09
N ARG A 26 -2.43 -15.86 12.10
CA ARG A 26 -1.85 -16.20 13.39
C ARG A 26 -1.38 -17.65 13.38
N TYR A 27 -0.08 -17.82 13.55
CA TYR A 27 0.58 -19.12 13.67
C TYR A 27 0.85 -19.39 15.13
N THR A 28 0.56 -20.61 15.56
CA THR A 28 0.68 -21.03 16.96
C THR A 28 1.67 -22.18 17.03
N CYS A 29 2.74 -21.98 17.81
CA CYS A 29 3.68 -23.02 18.18
C CYS A 29 3.26 -23.60 19.53
N VAL A 30 3.16 -24.93 19.60
CA VAL A 30 2.81 -25.66 20.82
C VAL A 30 3.93 -26.64 21.11
N ALA A 31 4.56 -26.49 22.27
CA ALA A 31 5.60 -27.40 22.76
C ALA A 31 5.03 -28.21 23.93
N GLN A 32 5.04 -29.53 23.83
CA GLN A 32 4.45 -30.43 24.82
C GLN A 32 5.45 -31.47 25.31
N ASN A 33 5.47 -31.71 26.61
CA ASN A 33 6.15 -32.83 27.25
C ASN A 33 5.18 -33.55 28.21
N ILE A 34 5.68 -34.51 28.99
CA ILE A 34 4.86 -35.30 29.92
C ILE A 34 4.25 -34.47 31.07
N GLU A 35 4.86 -33.33 31.40
CA GLU A 35 4.45 -32.46 32.51
C GLU A 35 3.46 -31.37 32.08
N GLY A 36 3.40 -31.04 30.78
CA GLY A 36 2.48 -30.04 30.28
C GLY A 36 2.81 -29.53 28.87
N ALA A 37 2.17 -28.43 28.50
CA ALA A 37 2.37 -27.77 27.21
C ALA A 37 2.54 -26.25 27.38
N ASP A 38 3.47 -25.65 26.64
CA ASP A 38 3.60 -24.20 26.47
C ASP A 38 3.20 -23.81 25.03
N THR A 39 2.68 -22.60 24.87
CA THR A 39 2.17 -22.10 23.58
C THR A 39 2.66 -20.69 23.30
N ARG A 40 3.15 -20.47 22.07
CA ARG A 40 3.56 -19.15 21.58
C ARG A 40 2.89 -18.83 20.25
N VAL A 41 2.41 -17.60 20.12
CA VAL A 41 1.72 -17.13 18.92
C VAL A 41 2.55 -16.08 18.22
N ALA A 42 2.72 -16.25 16.90
CA ALA A 42 3.32 -15.27 16.02
C ALA A 42 2.30 -14.89 14.93
N THR A 43 2.22 -13.60 14.60
CA THR A 43 1.38 -13.14 13.48
C THR A 43 2.27 -12.93 12.26
N ILE A 44 2.01 -13.70 11.21
CA ILE A 44 2.70 -13.56 9.93
C ILE A 44 1.84 -12.68 9.03
N ARG A 45 2.45 -11.62 8.49
CA ARG A 45 1.86 -10.80 7.43
C ARG A 45 2.66 -11.05 6.16
N VAL A 46 2.02 -11.69 5.20
CA VAL A 46 2.57 -11.87 3.85
C VAL A 46 2.08 -10.69 3.03
N ASN A 47 2.97 -9.73 2.83
CA ASN A 47 2.72 -8.74 1.81
C ASN A 47 2.75 -9.49 0.48
N GLY A 48 1.65 -9.42 -0.29
CA GLY A 48 1.72 -9.75 -1.69
C GLY A 48 2.88 -8.94 -2.25
N THR A 49 3.72 -9.55 -3.09
CA THR A 49 4.67 -8.77 -3.84
C THR A 49 3.87 -7.67 -4.52
N LEU A 50 4.07 -6.43 -4.06
CA LEU A 50 4.20 -5.33 -4.99
C LEU A 50 5.34 -5.80 -5.87
N LEU A 51 5.01 -6.59 -6.89
CA LEU A 51 5.95 -6.83 -7.96
C LEU A 51 6.42 -5.43 -8.31
N ASP A 52 7.74 -5.26 -8.33
CA ASP A 52 8.48 -4.06 -8.77
C ASP A 52 8.12 -3.61 -10.20
N GLY A 53 6.94 -3.99 -10.70
CA GLY A 53 6.24 -3.40 -11.82
C GLY A 53 4.85 -2.96 -11.36
N THR A 54 4.73 -1.66 -11.12
CA THR A 54 3.60 -0.86 -11.59
C THR A 54 2.23 -1.09 -10.93
N GLN A 55 2.13 -0.77 -9.63
CA GLN A 55 0.95 0.00 -9.19
C GLN A 55 1.06 1.39 -9.85
N VAL A 56 0.68 1.51 -11.13
CA VAL A 56 0.78 2.81 -11.83
C VAL A 56 -0.36 3.66 -11.33
N LEU A 57 -0.08 4.43 -10.29
CA LEU A 57 -0.84 5.62 -10.00
C LEU A 57 -0.58 6.59 -11.14
N LYS A 58 -1.53 6.67 -12.08
CA LYS A 58 -1.45 7.62 -13.19
C LYS A 58 -2.23 8.86 -12.78
N ILE A 59 -1.52 9.96 -12.61
CA ILE A 59 -2.10 11.29 -12.47
C ILE A 59 -2.25 11.93 -13.85
N TYR A 60 -3.34 12.65 -14.07
CA TYR A 60 -3.61 13.42 -15.28
C TYR A 60 -4.23 14.75 -14.92
N VAL A 61 -3.90 15.77 -15.71
CA VAL A 61 -4.58 17.05 -15.68
C VAL A 61 -5.88 16.93 -16.45
N LYS A 62 -7.01 17.17 -15.78
CA LYS A 62 -8.33 17.25 -16.41
C LYS A 62 -8.61 18.64 -16.96
N GLN A 63 -8.21 19.67 -16.24
CA GLN A 63 -8.45 21.06 -16.60
C GLN A 63 -7.28 21.92 -16.12
N ALA A 64 -6.88 22.88 -16.95
CA ALA A 64 -5.89 23.88 -16.62
C ALA A 64 -6.46 25.27 -16.94
N GLU A 65 -6.45 26.14 -15.94
CA GLU A 65 -6.88 27.52 -16.00
C GLU A 65 -5.69 28.43 -15.64
N SER A 66 -5.90 29.76 -15.68
CA SER A 66 -4.83 30.72 -15.41
C SER A 66 -4.25 30.63 -13.99
N HIS A 67 -5.06 30.23 -13.00
CA HIS A 67 -4.67 30.20 -11.57
C HIS A 67 -5.03 28.90 -10.86
N SER A 68 -5.44 27.88 -11.61
CA SER A 68 -5.99 26.64 -11.07
C SER A 68 -5.74 25.48 -12.02
N ILE A 69 -5.51 24.30 -11.45
CA ILE A 69 -5.51 23.04 -12.21
C ILE A 69 -6.34 22.01 -11.48
N LEU A 70 -7.17 21.28 -12.22
CA LEU A 70 -7.88 20.10 -11.74
C LEU A 70 -7.11 18.87 -12.18
N VAL A 71 -6.66 18.08 -11.21
CA VAL A 71 -5.99 16.81 -11.45
C VAL A 71 -6.89 15.66 -11.03
N SER A 72 -6.75 14.53 -11.72
CA SER A 72 -7.41 13.28 -11.39
C SER A 72 -6.40 12.14 -11.44
N TRP A 73 -6.64 11.08 -10.69
CA TRP A 73 -5.78 9.91 -10.71
C TRP A 73 -6.58 8.62 -10.79
N LYS A 74 -6.02 7.61 -11.45
CA LYS A 74 -6.49 6.23 -11.32
C LYS A 74 -5.33 5.35 -10.90
N VAL A 75 -5.68 4.40 -10.04
CA VAL A 75 -4.81 3.30 -9.64
C VAL A 75 -5.09 2.16 -10.61
N ASN A 76 -4.17 1.90 -11.53
CA ASN A 76 -4.24 0.70 -12.36
C ASN A 76 -3.54 -0.43 -11.59
N SER A 77 -4.32 -1.33 -10.99
CA SER A 77 -3.78 -2.57 -10.41
C SER A 77 -4.14 -3.75 -11.31
N ASN A 78 -3.14 -4.45 -11.82
CA ASN A 78 -3.33 -5.79 -12.41
C ASN A 78 -3.64 -6.85 -11.33
N VAL A 79 -3.50 -6.48 -10.07
CA VAL A 79 -3.97 -7.23 -8.91
C VAL A 79 -5.41 -6.77 -8.64
N MET A 80 -6.34 -7.71 -8.53
CA MET A 80 -7.66 -7.49 -7.92
C MET A 80 -7.43 -6.93 -6.51
N THR A 81 -7.37 -5.60 -6.37
CA THR A 81 -7.25 -4.98 -5.05
C THR A 81 -8.62 -5.06 -4.42
N SER A 82 -8.76 -5.97 -3.46
CA SER A 82 -9.87 -5.96 -2.54
C SER A 82 -9.87 -4.60 -1.83
N ASN A 83 -10.67 -3.67 -2.34
CA ASN A 83 -11.10 -2.43 -1.68
C ASN A 83 -9.97 -1.73 -0.88
N LEU A 84 -9.18 -0.89 -1.57
CA LEU A 84 -8.23 0.02 -0.93
C LEU A 84 -9.02 1.05 -0.09
N LYS A 85 -9.41 0.69 1.13
CA LYS A 85 -10.26 1.50 2.02
C LYS A 85 -9.49 2.37 3.02
N TRP A 86 -8.17 2.18 3.13
CA TRP A 86 -7.38 2.69 4.25
C TRP A 86 -6.07 3.39 3.83
N SER A 87 -6.08 4.16 2.75
CA SER A 87 -4.91 4.94 2.32
C SER A 87 -5.17 6.46 2.31
N SER A 88 -4.25 7.24 2.86
CA SER A 88 -4.26 8.70 2.66
C SER A 88 -3.42 9.06 1.45
N ALA A 89 -3.96 9.91 0.58
CA ALA A 89 -3.21 10.49 -0.52
C ALA A 89 -2.59 11.80 -0.05
N THR A 90 -1.33 12.02 -0.38
CA THR A 90 -0.65 13.30 -0.19
C THR A 90 -0.25 13.83 -1.56
N MET A 91 -0.77 15.00 -1.89
CA MET A 91 -0.43 15.70 -3.12
C MET A 91 0.58 16.78 -2.83
N LYS A 92 1.65 16.86 -3.62
CA LYS A 92 2.67 17.89 -3.55
C LYS A 92 2.76 18.58 -4.90
N ILE A 93 2.81 19.91 -4.90
CA ILE A 93 3.31 20.68 -6.05
C ILE A 93 4.67 21.23 -5.67
N ASP A 94 5.64 21.06 -6.56
CA ASP A 94 6.96 21.65 -6.43
C ASP A 94 7.25 22.64 -7.57
N ASN A 95 7.74 23.81 -7.19
CA ASN A 95 8.27 24.85 -8.06
C ASN A 95 9.35 25.59 -7.26
N PRO A 96 10.47 26.05 -7.84
CA PRO A 96 11.51 26.84 -7.16
C PRO A 96 11.00 27.98 -6.26
N HIS A 97 9.80 28.51 -6.49
CA HIS A 97 9.21 29.59 -5.71
C HIS A 97 8.16 29.14 -4.68
N ILE A 98 7.48 28.01 -4.91
CA ILE A 98 6.42 27.52 -4.02
C ILE A 98 6.39 26.00 -3.93
N THR A 99 6.23 25.50 -2.72
CA THR A 99 5.92 24.10 -2.45
C THR A 99 4.59 24.03 -1.71
N TYR A 100 3.60 23.35 -2.29
CA TYR A 100 2.28 23.18 -1.69
C TYR A 100 2.01 21.71 -1.42
N THR A 101 1.44 21.40 -0.25
CA THR A 101 1.05 20.02 0.10
C THR A 101 -0.38 19.96 0.59
N ALA A 102 -1.14 18.97 0.10
CA ALA A 102 -2.51 18.72 0.50
C ALA A 102 -2.70 17.25 0.85
N ARG A 103 -3.39 16.99 1.97
CA ARG A 103 -3.85 15.65 2.33
C ARG A 103 -5.23 15.44 1.75
N VAL A 104 -5.37 14.38 0.99
CA VAL A 104 -6.58 14.03 0.26
C VAL A 104 -7.20 12.77 0.89
N PRO A 105 -8.51 12.77 1.18
CA PRO A 105 -9.21 11.60 1.70
C PRO A 105 -9.18 10.41 0.72
N VAL A 106 -9.34 9.19 1.26
CA VAL A 106 -9.20 7.93 0.50
C VAL A 106 -10.18 7.79 -0.66
N ASP A 107 -11.40 8.31 -0.52
CA ASP A 107 -12.48 8.16 -1.51
C ASP A 107 -12.42 9.20 -2.64
N VAL A 108 -11.53 10.19 -2.51
CA VAL A 108 -11.37 11.27 -3.47
C VAL A 108 -10.41 10.82 -4.57
N HIS A 109 -10.76 11.13 -5.81
CA HIS A 109 -9.99 10.78 -7.01
C HIS A 109 -9.65 12.00 -7.88
N GLU A 110 -10.01 13.18 -7.39
CA GLU A 110 -9.85 14.46 -8.08
C GLU A 110 -9.52 15.55 -7.05
N TYR A 111 -8.62 16.47 -7.43
CA TYR A 111 -8.22 17.57 -6.56
C TYR A 111 -7.91 18.82 -7.38
N THR A 112 -8.34 19.97 -6.86
CA THR A 112 -8.10 21.26 -7.50
C THR A 112 -7.01 22.01 -6.74
N PHE A 113 -5.90 22.28 -7.42
CA PHE A 113 -4.94 23.25 -6.95
C PHE A 113 -5.37 24.64 -7.39
N THR A 114 -5.20 25.61 -6.51
CA THR A 114 -5.64 26.99 -6.69
C THR A 114 -4.50 27.95 -6.36
N HIS A 115 -4.67 29.23 -6.70
CA HIS A 115 -3.68 30.28 -6.43
C HIS A 115 -2.33 30.05 -7.12
N LEU A 116 -2.35 29.40 -8.29
CA LEU A 116 -1.16 29.21 -9.13
C LEU A 116 -0.85 30.48 -9.93
N GLN A 117 0.41 30.63 -10.33
CA GLN A 117 0.83 31.73 -11.19
C GLN A 117 0.62 31.35 -12.67
N PRO A 118 0.02 32.25 -13.49
CA PRO A 118 -0.12 32.00 -14.91
C PRO A 118 1.23 31.79 -15.59
N SER A 119 1.25 30.99 -16.66
CA SER A 119 2.45 30.74 -17.48
C SER A 119 3.67 30.24 -16.68
N THR A 120 3.43 29.47 -15.62
CA THR A 120 4.46 28.89 -14.75
C THR A 120 4.37 27.37 -14.78
N ASP A 121 5.52 26.69 -14.87
CA ASP A 121 5.59 25.24 -14.86
C ASP A 121 5.56 24.70 -13.42
N TYR A 122 4.83 23.60 -13.22
CA TYR A 122 4.65 22.96 -11.92
C TYR A 122 4.79 21.45 -12.05
N GLU A 123 5.51 20.83 -11.10
CA GLU A 123 5.54 19.38 -10.97
C GLU A 123 4.54 18.93 -9.89
N VAL A 124 3.62 18.04 -10.25
CA VAL A 124 2.60 17.51 -9.34
C VAL A 124 2.94 16.06 -9.00
N CYS A 125 3.20 15.79 -7.72
CA CYS A 125 3.46 14.47 -7.20
C CYS A 125 2.30 14.00 -6.33
N LEU A 126 1.92 12.72 -6.48
CA LEU A 126 0.92 12.08 -5.64
C LEU A 126 1.56 10.87 -4.94
N THR A 127 1.47 10.85 -3.62
CA THR A 127 1.97 9.77 -2.78
C THR A 127 0.81 9.13 -2.03
N VAL A 128 0.68 7.82 -2.13
CA VAL A 128 -0.36 7.05 -1.44
C VAL A 128 0.31 6.28 -0.31
N SER A 129 -0.10 6.55 0.93
CA SER A 129 0.41 5.87 2.12
C SER A 129 -0.67 5.03 2.79
N ASN A 130 -0.29 3.87 3.33
CA ASN A 130 -1.15 3.03 4.15
C ASN A 130 -1.27 3.64 5.56
N ILE A 131 -2.49 3.86 6.04
CA ILE A 131 -2.76 4.52 7.32
C ILE A 131 -2.34 3.64 8.52
N HIS A 132 -2.09 2.34 8.34
CA HIS A 132 -1.74 1.41 9.42
C HIS A 132 -0.23 1.25 9.71
N GLN A 133 0.62 2.16 9.20
CA GLN A 133 2.08 2.07 9.35
C GLN A 133 2.66 3.12 10.31
N GLN A 134 1.85 3.68 11.21
CA GLN A 134 2.28 4.63 12.24
C GLN A 134 2.24 4.03 13.64
#